data_AF-X1W0N7-F1
#
_entry.id   AF-X1W0N7-F1
#
_cell.length_a   1.000
_cell.length_b   1.000
_cell.length_c   1.000
_cell.angle_alpha   90.00
_cell.angle_beta   90.00
_cell.angle_gamma   90.00
#
_symmetry.space_group_name_H-M   'P 1'
#
loop_
_entity.id
_entity.type
_entity.pdbx_description
1 polymer ?
#
loop_
_entity_poly.entity_id
_entity_poly.type
_entity_poly.pdbx_seq_one_letter_code
_entity_poly.pdbx_strand_id
1 'polypeptide(L)'
;SKKEVSLEEAIENIDIGGPSLLRAAAKNHQDVAVIINPQDYPVILKELKKNNGEISLDIKKKLAVKVFEHTSFYDGIITQYLRKNLIRELTSFPQTLNLVGEKVLDLRYGENPH
;
A
#
# COMPACT_ATOMS: atom_id res chain seq x y z
N SER A 1 13.44 -10.33 -19.24
CA SER A 1 14.17 -9.30 -18.48
C SER A 1 13.61 -7.93 -18.77
N LYS A 2 13.11 -7.23 -17.74
CA LYS A 2 12.90 -5.77 -17.85
C LYS A 2 14.29 -5.13 -17.99
N LYS A 3 14.44 -4.21 -18.95
CA LYS A 3 15.63 -3.36 -19.07
C LYS A 3 15.91 -2.71 -17.71
N GLU A 4 17.18 -2.52 -17.38
CA GLU A 4 17.55 -1.61 -16.30
C GLU A 4 16.97 -0.23 -16.65
N VAL A 5 16.08 0.25 -15.79
CA VAL A 5 15.45 1.56 -15.90
C VAL A 5 16.44 2.59 -15.37
N SER A 6 16.64 3.69 -16.11
CA SER A 6 17.51 4.78 -15.65
C SER A 6 16.97 5.43 -14.37
N LEU A 7 17.81 6.19 -13.66
CA LEU A 7 17.38 6.93 -12.47
C LEU A 7 16.28 7.95 -12.83
N GLU A 8 16.46 8.62 -13.96
CA GLU A 8 15.53 9.62 -14.48
C GLU A 8 14.16 9.00 -14.79
N GLU A 9 14.14 7.88 -15.52
CA GLU A 9 12.90 7.14 -15.77
C GLU A 9 12.26 6.62 -14.48
N ALA A 10 13.05 6.19 -13.50
CA ALA A 10 12.51 5.74 -12.22
C ALA A 10 11.86 6.88 -11.42
N ILE A 11 12.45 8.08 -11.43
CA ILE A 11 11.89 9.29 -10.81
C ILE A 11 10.58 9.70 -11.48
N GLU A 12 10.52 9.67 -12.81
CA GLU A 12 9.30 9.99 -13.58
C GLU A 12 8.15 9.01 -13.31
N ASN A 13 8.46 7.76 -12.93
CA ASN A 13 7.46 6.76 -12.56
C ASN A 13 6.97 6.87 -11.09
N ILE A 14 7.46 7.84 -10.32
CA ILE A 14 6.95 8.11 -8.97
C ILE A 14 5.62 8.87 -9.08
N ASP A 15 4.53 8.22 -8.71
CA ASP A 15 3.19 8.79 -8.74
C ASP A 15 2.94 9.64 -7.49
N ILE A 16 2.64 10.91 -7.70
CA ILE A 16 2.25 11.87 -6.65
C ILE A 16 0.73 11.95 -6.51
N GLY A 17 0.02 11.86 -7.63
CA GLY A 17 -1.43 12.08 -7.71
C GLY A 17 -2.20 10.89 -7.14
N GLY A 18 -1.83 9.67 -7.52
CA GLY A 18 -2.44 8.43 -7.05
C GLY A 18 -2.46 8.33 -5.53
N PRO A 19 -1.29 8.32 -4.84
CA PRO A 19 -1.25 8.29 -3.38
C PRO A 19 -2.01 9.44 -2.71
N SER A 20 -1.98 10.65 -3.29
CA SER A 20 -2.74 11.80 -2.76
C SER A 20 -4.25 11.55 -2.79
N LEU A 21 -4.80 11.14 -3.94
CA LEU A 21 -6.22 10.84 -4.10
C LEU A 21 -6.66 9.66 -3.22
N LEU A 22 -5.85 8.60 -3.20
CA LEU A 22 -6.12 7.41 -2.38
C LEU A 22 -6.19 7.77 -0.90
N ARG A 23 -5.20 8.50 -0.37
CA ARG A 23 -5.17 8.91 1.04
C ARG A 23 -6.32 9.86 1.39
N ALA A 24 -6.69 10.76 0.49
CA ALA A 24 -7.84 11.64 0.69
C ALA A 24 -9.15 10.85 0.81
N ALA A 25 -9.37 9.89 -0.10
CA ALA A 25 -10.55 9.03 -0.08
C ALA A 25 -10.58 8.12 1.17
N ALA A 26 -9.44 7.52 1.54
CA ALA A 26 -9.32 6.69 2.74
C ALA A 26 -9.54 7.49 4.04
N LYS A 27 -9.03 8.72 4.13
CA LYS A 27 -9.34 9.62 5.25
C LYS A 27 -10.85 9.82 5.38
N ASN A 28 -11.55 10.00 4.26
CA ASN A 28 -12.98 10.24 4.22
C ASN A 28 -13.85 8.97 4.14
N HIS A 29 -13.39 7.87 4.74
CA HIS A 29 -14.04 6.55 4.68
C HIS A 29 -15.46 6.50 5.29
N GLN A 30 -15.90 7.52 6.00
CA GLN A 30 -17.30 7.58 6.45
C GLN A 30 -18.24 7.64 5.24
N ASP A 31 -17.86 8.43 4.23
CA ASP A 31 -18.67 8.69 3.06
C ASP A 31 -18.16 7.93 1.83
N VAL A 32 -16.84 7.82 1.68
CA VAL A 32 -16.19 7.32 0.45
C VAL A 32 -15.69 5.88 0.63
N ALA A 33 -15.98 5.01 -0.34
CA ALA A 33 -15.30 3.73 -0.49
C ALA A 33 -14.17 3.87 -1.51
N VAL A 34 -12.96 3.42 -1.15
CA VAL A 34 -11.75 3.51 -1.99
C VAL A 34 -11.22 2.11 -2.26
N ILE A 35 -10.89 1.79 -3.51
CA ILE A 35 -10.41 0.45 -3.90
C ILE A 35 -9.08 0.60 -4.60
N ILE A 36 -8.08 -0.15 -4.15
CA ILE A 36 -6.71 -0.13 -4.68
C ILE A 36 -6.25 -1.44 -5.29
N ASN A 37 -7.00 -2.52 -5.06
CA ASN A 37 -6.66 -3.84 -5.57
C ASN A 37 -7.85 -4.41 -6.37
N PRO A 38 -7.67 -4.74 -7.65
CA PRO A 38 -8.73 -5.36 -8.47
C PRO A 38 -9.32 -6.64 -7.88
N GLN A 39 -8.57 -7.36 -7.04
CA GLN A 39 -9.06 -8.56 -6.35
C GLN A 39 -10.21 -8.27 -5.37
N ASP A 40 -10.40 -7.01 -4.96
CA ASP A 40 -11.50 -6.64 -4.08
C ASP A 40 -12.83 -6.46 -4.86
N TYR A 41 -12.79 -6.28 -6.19
CA TYR A 41 -13.98 -5.98 -6.99
C TYR A 41 -15.13 -6.99 -6.79
N PRO A 42 -14.91 -8.33 -6.78
CA PRO A 42 -16.00 -9.27 -6.57
C PRO A 42 -16.72 -9.10 -5.23
N VAL A 43 -15.98 -8.80 -4.15
CA VAL A 43 -16.53 -8.60 -2.80
C VAL A 43 -17.35 -7.30 -2.77
N ILE A 44 -16.82 -6.22 -3.33
CA ILE A 44 -17.51 -4.93 -3.40
C ILE A 44 -18.78 -5.02 -4.25
N LEU A 45 -18.72 -5.65 -5.42
CA LEU A 45 -19.90 -5.84 -6.27
C LEU A 45 -20.98 -6.66 -5.58
N LYS A 46 -20.60 -7.68 -4.79
CA LYS A 46 -21.54 -8.47 -4.00
C LYS A 46 -22.20 -7.63 -2.90
N GLU A 47 -21.42 -6.81 -2.21
CA GLU A 47 -21.94 -5.90 -1.17
C GLU A 47 -22.93 -4.89 -1.75
N LEU A 48 -22.57 -4.22 -2.86
CA LEU A 48 -23.46 -3.26 -3.55
C LEU A 48 -24.80 -3.90 -3.93
N LYS A 49 -24.77 -5.11 -4.51
CA LYS A 49 -26.00 -5.84 -4.89
C LYS A 49 -26.87 -6.20 -3.69
N LYS A 50 -26.25 -6.54 -2.55
CA LYS A 50 -26.95 -6.96 -1.34
C LYS A 50 -27.53 -5.78 -0.56
N ASN A 51 -26.83 -4.65 -0.54
CA ASN A 51 -27.16 -3.49 0.29
C ASN A 51 -27.70 -2.32 -0.56
N ASN A 52 -28.47 -2.62 -1.60
CA ASN A 52 -29.18 -1.63 -2.41
C ASN A 52 -28.29 -0.49 -2.95
N GLY A 53 -27.07 -0.82 -3.38
CA GLY A 53 -26.09 0.13 -3.91
C GLY A 53 -25.14 0.74 -2.88
N GLU A 54 -25.22 0.33 -1.61
CA GLU A 54 -24.37 0.89 -0.54
C GLU A 54 -23.24 -0.06 -0.12
N ILE A 55 -22.11 0.53 0.31
CA ILE A 55 -21.03 -0.20 0.98
C ILE A 55 -21.10 0.10 2.47
N SER A 56 -21.11 -0.95 3.29
CA SER A 56 -21.16 -0.81 4.75
C SER A 56 -19.92 -0.09 5.29
N LEU A 57 -20.11 0.66 6.39
CA LEU A 57 -19.02 1.41 7.05
C LEU A 57 -17.85 0.51 7.47
N ASP A 58 -18.13 -0.74 7.87
CA ASP A 58 -17.10 -1.72 8.23
C ASP A 58 -16.15 -2.03 7.05
N ILE A 59 -16.71 -2.23 5.85
CA ILE A 59 -15.92 -2.45 4.64
C ILE A 59 -15.14 -1.19 4.27
N LYS A 60 -15.75 0.01 4.33
CA LYS A 60 -15.03 1.27 4.05
C LYS A 60 -13.83 1.45 4.98
N LYS A 61 -13.96 1.13 6.27
CA LYS A 61 -12.84 1.17 7.24
C LYS A 61 -11.71 0.21 6.85
N LYS A 62 -12.04 -1.03 6.48
CA LYS A 62 -11.05 -2.03 6.03
C LYS A 62 -10.32 -1.57 4.77
N LEU A 63 -11.06 -1.03 3.80
CA LEU A 63 -10.50 -0.46 2.57
C LEU A 63 -9.57 0.72 2.86
N ALA A 64 -9.95 1.60 3.79
CA ALA A 64 -9.13 2.74 4.18
C ALA A 64 -7.79 2.32 4.81
N VAL A 65 -7.81 1.33 5.70
CA VAL A 65 -6.59 0.75 6.28
C VAL A 65 -5.69 0.20 5.16
N LYS A 66 -6.28 -0.59 4.25
CA LYS A 66 -5.56 -1.18 3.11
C LYS A 66 -4.87 -0.11 2.24
N VAL A 67 -5.51 1.04 2.03
CA VAL A 67 -4.90 2.18 1.33
C VAL A 67 -3.67 2.69 2.04
N PHE A 68 -3.76 2.95 3.35
CA PHE A 68 -2.62 3.47 4.10
C PHE A 68 -1.46 2.47 4.15
N GLU A 69 -1.75 1.18 4.31
CA GLU A 69 -0.76 0.10 4.19
C GLU A 69 -0.06 0.12 2.83
N HIS A 70 -0.83 0.20 1.74
CA HIS A 70 -0.29 0.22 0.38
C HIS A 70 0.58 1.45 0.11
N THR A 71 0.11 2.65 0.50
CA THR A 71 0.89 3.88 0.30
C THR A 71 2.15 3.91 1.18
N SER A 72 2.09 3.36 2.40
CA SER A 72 3.26 3.23 3.27
C SER A 72 4.30 2.28 2.67
N PHE A 73 3.87 1.17 2.07
CA PHE A 73 4.76 0.26 1.36
C PHE A 73 5.41 0.93 0.14
N TYR A 74 4.60 1.64 -0.66
CA TYR A 74 5.05 2.38 -1.83
C TYR A 74 6.12 3.44 -1.48
N ASP A 75 5.85 4.28 -0.48
CA ASP A 75 6.80 5.30 0.00
C ASP A 75 8.07 4.68 0.59
N GLY A 76 7.95 3.52 1.23
CA GLY A 76 9.08 2.74 1.75
C GLY A 76 10.03 2.29 0.64
N ILE A 77 9.49 1.77 -0.47
CA ILE A 77 10.25 1.36 -1.66
C ILE A 77 10.94 2.56 -2.30
N ILE A 78 10.20 3.67 -2.49
CA ILE A 78 10.76 4.92 -3.04
C ILE A 78 11.94 5.38 -2.19
N THR A 79 11.76 5.43 -0.87
CA THR A 79 12.79 5.88 0.07
C THR A 79 14.06 5.03 -0.06
N GLN A 80 13.91 3.70 -0.12
CA GLN A 80 15.06 2.79 -0.28
C GLN A 80 15.75 3.00 -1.63
N TYR A 81 14.98 3.18 -2.71
CA TYR A 81 15.51 3.42 -4.04
C TYR A 81 16.27 4.75 -4.13
N LEU A 82 15.68 5.84 -3.63
CA LEU A 82 16.29 7.17 -3.64
C LEU A 82 17.53 7.23 -2.74
N ARG A 83 17.51 6.57 -1.57
CA ARG A 83 18.70 6.45 -0.72
C ARG A 83 19.88 5.84 -1.47
N LYS A 84 19.63 4.74 -2.17
CA LYS A 84 20.66 4.01 -2.91
C LYS A 84 21.18 4.79 -4.12
N ASN A 85 20.28 5.41 -4.90
CA ASN A 85 20.63 5.92 -6.22
C ASN A 85 20.83 7.44 -6.28
N LEU A 86 20.08 8.21 -5.48
CA LEU A 86 20.13 9.67 -5.49
C LEU A 86 21.22 10.22 -4.56
N ILE A 87 21.25 9.78 -3.29
CA ILE A 87 22.25 10.23 -2.30
C ILE A 87 23.45 9.28 -2.18
N ARG A 88 23.40 8.10 -2.83
CA ARG A 88 24.47 7.09 -2.86
C ARG A 88 24.97 6.73 -1.45
N GLU A 89 24.06 6.62 -0.50
CA GLU A 89 24.39 6.24 0.87
C GLU A 89 24.78 4.74 0.88
N LEU A 90 26.06 4.46 1.15
CA LEU A 90 26.64 3.10 1.16
C LEU A 90 26.73 2.50 2.58
N THR A 91 25.98 3.04 3.53
CA THR A 91 26.01 2.59 4.93
C THR A 91 25.37 1.21 5.08
N SER A 92 25.98 0.33 5.87
CA SER A 92 25.41 -1.00 6.17
C SER A 92 24.12 -0.90 6.99
N PHE A 93 23.89 0.24 7.66
CA PHE A 93 22.70 0.51 8.44
C PHE A 93 22.27 1.97 8.24
N PRO A 94 21.08 2.24 7.70
CA PRO A 94 20.64 3.61 7.43
C PRO A 94 20.12 4.32 8.67
N GLN A 95 20.07 5.66 8.63
CA GLN A 95 19.45 6.47 9.69
C GLN A 95 17.95 6.15 9.89
N THR A 96 17.22 5.86 8.81
CA THR A 96 15.82 5.43 8.86
C THR A 96 15.68 4.08 8.18
N LEU A 97 15.28 3.05 8.92
CA LEU A 97 15.04 1.71 8.41
C LEU A 97 13.54 1.46 8.23
N ASN A 98 13.11 1.21 6.99
CA ASN A 98 11.75 0.80 6.68
C ASN A 98 11.73 -0.72 6.52
N LEU A 99 11.09 -1.43 7.46
CA LEU A 99 10.81 -2.86 7.34
C LEU A 99 9.34 -3.02 6.96
N VAL A 100 9.09 -3.48 5.74
CA VAL A 100 7.73 -3.75 5.27
C VAL A 100 7.66 -5.19 4.77
N GLY A 101 6.61 -5.89 5.19
CA GLY A 101 6.39 -7.28 4.84
C GLY A 101 4.90 -7.55 4.64
N GLU A 102 4.61 -8.47 3.73
CA GLU A 102 3.26 -9.00 3.55
C GLU A 102 3.14 -10.31 4.32
N LYS A 103 2.03 -10.46 5.04
CA LYS A 103 1.74 -11.69 5.76
C LYS A 103 1.47 -12.82 4.79
N VAL A 104 2.32 -13.86 4.80
CA VAL A 104 2.16 -15.05 3.98
C VAL A 104 1.27 -16.09 4.66
N LEU A 105 1.49 -16.34 5.96
CA LEU A 105 0.82 -17.41 6.70
C LEU A 105 0.80 -17.08 8.20
N ASP A 106 -0.28 -17.47 8.88
CA ASP A 106 -0.28 -17.61 10.34
C ASP A 106 0.45 -18.89 10.77
N LEU A 107 1.51 -18.74 11.54
CA LEU A 107 2.18 -19.88 12.18
C LEU A 107 1.38 -20.32 13.42
N ARG A 108 1.42 -21.62 13.73
CA ARG A 108 0.67 -22.20 14.86
C ARG A 108 1.10 -21.60 16.21
N TYR A 109 2.36 -21.25 16.33
CA TYR A 109 2.97 -20.56 17.45
C TYR A 109 4.25 -19.87 16.95
N GLY A 110 4.81 -18.98 17.76
CA GLY A 110 6.08 -18.30 17.46
C GLY A 110 7.28 -19.19 17.79
N GLU A 111 8.21 -18.65 18.57
CA GLU A 111 9.35 -19.43 19.06
C GLU A 111 8.94 -20.50 20.08
N ASN A 112 7.92 -20.21 20.89
CA ASN A 112 7.44 -21.12 21.92
C ASN A 112 5.92 -21.37 21.83
N PRO A 113 5.43 -22.56 22.24
CA PRO A 113 4.02 -22.94 22.05
C PRO A 113 3.02 -22.38 23.07
N HIS A 114 3.50 -21.64 24.06
CA HIS A 114 2.70 -21.19 25.21
C HIS A 114 2.10 -19.79 24.99
#